data_AF-A0A5C6TZ66-F1
#
_entry.id   AF-A0A5C6TZ66-F1
#
_cell.length_a   1.000
_cell.length_b   1.000
_cell.length_c   1.000
_cell.angle_alpha   90.00
_cell.angle_beta   90.00
_cell.angle_gamma   90.00
#
_symmetry.space_group_name_H-M   'P 1'
#
loop_
_entity.id
_entity.type
_entity.pdbx_description
1 polymer ?
#
loop_
_entity_poly.entity_id
_entity_poly.type
_entity_poly.pdbx_seq_one_letter_code
_entity_poly.pdbx_strand_id
1 'polypeptide(L)' 'MKLDGAITRDVGRDSHRAGFVTGAVAMLHSLSVQVIAEGVSGHADAEALWQCGVDGQTGPWVSARAR' A
#
# COMPACT_ATOMS: atom_id res chain seq x y z
N MET A 1 10.52 4.66 2.51
CA MET A 1 9.44 5.05 3.43
C MET A 1 8.52 3.86 3.64
N LYS A 2 8.10 3.58 4.87
CA LYS A 2 7.06 2.58 5.15
C LYS A 2 5.75 3.29 5.45
N LEU A 3 4.66 2.86 4.82
CA LEU A 3 3.31 3.31 5.15
C LEU A 3 2.68 2.34 6.13
N ASP A 4 2.34 2.84 7.32
CA ASP A 4 1.70 2.05 8.37
C ASP A 4 0.37 1.47 7.89
N GLY A 5 0.03 0.27 8.39
CA GLY A 5 -1.19 -0.44 8.04
C GLY A 5 -2.47 0.36 8.36
N ALA A 6 -2.44 1.26 9.34
CA ALA A 6 -3.56 2.14 9.63
C ALA A 6 -3.88 3.10 8.48
N ILE A 7 -2.88 3.47 7.68
CA ILE A 7 -3.04 4.34 6.50
C ILE A 7 -3.63 3.54 5.34
N THR A 8 -3.13 2.33 5.11
CA THR A 8 -3.41 1.52 3.91
C THR A 8 -4.59 0.56 4.04
N ARG A 9 -5.12 0.34 5.24
CA ARG A 9 -6.32 -0.49 5.48
C ARG A 9 -7.50 -0.03 4.62
N ASP A 10 -8.37 -0.94 4.18
CA ASP A 10 -9.61 -0.64 3.43
C ASP A 10 -9.41 0.11 2.10
N VAL A 11 -8.17 0.29 1.63
CA VAL A 11 -7.87 1.01 0.39
C VAL A 11 -8.48 0.32 -0.84
N GLY A 12 -8.72 -1.00 -0.77
CA GLY A 12 -9.46 -1.73 -1.81
C GLY A 12 -10.97 -1.53 -1.78
N ARG A 13 -11.51 -0.80 -0.80
CA ARG A 13 -12.95 -0.59 -0.59
C ARG A 13 -13.34 0.89 -0.47
N ASP A 14 -12.37 1.77 -0.29
CA ASP A 14 -12.57 3.21 -0.10
C ASP A 14 -11.72 4.00 -1.11
N SER A 15 -12.38 4.61 -2.09
CA SER A 15 -11.74 5.37 -3.15
C SER A 15 -11.07 6.65 -2.67
N HIS A 16 -11.53 7.25 -1.57
CA HIS A 16 -10.87 8.42 -0.98
C HIS A 16 -9.54 8.03 -0.37
N ARG A 17 -9.50 6.89 0.33
CA ARG A 17 -8.25 6.34 0.87
C ARG A 17 -7.29 5.94 -0.24
N ALA A 18 -7.80 5.31 -1.31
CA ALA A 18 -6.98 4.99 -2.49
C ALA A 18 -6.37 6.26 -3.10
N GLY A 19 -7.18 7.31 -3.31
CA GLY A 19 -6.69 8.59 -3.82
C GLY A 19 -5.61 9.23 -2.92
N PHE A 20 -5.81 9.21 -1.60
CA PHE A 20 -4.81 9.70 -0.65
C PHE A 20 -3.49 8.92 -0.73
N VAL A 21 -3.55 7.58 -0.73
CA VAL A 21 -2.34 6.74 -0.82
C VAL A 21 -1.63 6.98 -2.16
N THR A 22 -2.36 7.03 -3.28
CA THR A 22 -1.78 7.32 -4.61
C THR A 22 -1.08 8.69 -4.62
N GLY A 23 -1.70 9.72 -4.06
CA GLY A 23 -1.09 11.05 -3.96
C GLY A 23 0.16 11.06 -3.09
N ALA A 24 0.12 10.39 -1.93
CA ALA A 24 1.27 10.27 -1.03
C ALA A 24 2.45 9.54 -1.69
N VAL A 25 2.16 8.44 -2.39
CA VAL A 25 3.16 7.67 -3.16
C VAL A 25 3.79 8.55 -4.24
N ALA A 26 2.98 9.23 -5.06
CA ALA A 26 3.49 10.11 -6.12
C ALA A 26 4.40 11.23 -5.56
N MET A 27 4.01 11.84 -4.43
CA MET A 27 4.82 12.87 -3.77
C MET A 27 6.17 12.30 -3.28
N LEU A 28 6.18 11.11 -2.68
CA LEU A 28 7.41 10.47 -2.21
C LEU A 28 8.32 10.04 -3.38
N HIS A 29 7.74 9.51 -4.45
CA HIS A 29 8.48 9.19 -5.68
C HIS A 29 9.10 10.44 -6.33
N SER A 30 8.43 11.61 -6.27
CA SER A 30 9.01 12.87 -6.76
C SER A 30 10.31 13.26 -6.04
N LEU A 31 10.51 12.75 -4.82
CA LEU A 31 11.70 12.92 -4.00
C LEU A 31 12.67 11.73 -4.09
N SER A 32 12.47 10.82 -5.06
CA SER A 32 13.23 9.57 -5.22
C SER A 32 13.16 8.64 -4.00
N VAL A 33 12.04 8.66 -3.26
CA VAL A 33 11.85 7.80 -2.08
C VAL A 33 10.97 6.61 -2.43
N GLN A 34 11.48 5.39 -2.25
CA GLN A 34 10.67 4.17 -2.37
C GLN A 34 9.65 4.05 -1.23
N VAL A 35 8.48 3.48 -1.53
CA VAL A 35 7.34 3.35 -0.63
C VAL A 35 6.94 1.89 -0.47
N ILE A 36 6.98 1.38 0.77
CA ILE A 36 6.57 0.02 1.10
C ILE A 36 5.33 0.10 2.00
N ALA A 37 4.23 -0.56 1.63
CA ALA A 37 3.08 -0.71 2.51
C ALA A 37 3.33 -1.84 3.52
N GLU A 38 3.07 -1.58 4.80
CA GLU A 38 3.21 -2.60 5.84
C GLU A 38 1.87 -2.99 6.48
N GLY A 39 1.85 -4.17 7.10
CA GLY A 39 0.66 -4.70 7.77
C GLY A 39 -0.45 -5.16 6.83
N VAL A 40 -0.17 -5.40 5.54
CA VAL A 40 -1.17 -5.83 4.56
C VAL A 40 -1.73 -7.21 4.92
N SER A 41 -3.03 -7.25 5.22
CA SER A 41 -3.72 -8.44 5.76
C SER A 41 -4.82 -8.99 4.84
N GLY A 42 -5.21 -8.26 3.80
CA GLY A 42 -6.31 -8.63 2.90
C GLY A 42 -5.93 -8.56 1.42
N HIS A 43 -6.54 -9.44 0.62
CA HIS A 43 -6.31 -9.51 -0.82
C HIS A 43 -6.71 -8.22 -1.56
N ALA A 44 -7.89 -7.66 -1.23
CA ALA A 44 -8.41 -6.47 -1.89
C ALA A 44 -7.48 -5.26 -1.67
N ASP A 45 -7.03 -5.04 -0.43
CA ASP A 45 -6.09 -3.98 -0.11
C ASP A 45 -4.74 -4.21 -0.78
N ALA A 46 -4.27 -5.47 -0.85
CA ALA A 46 -3.02 -5.77 -1.52
C ALA A 46 -3.04 -5.46 -3.03
N GLU A 47 -4.13 -5.78 -3.73
CA GLU A 47 -4.26 -5.42 -5.15
C GLU A 47 -4.36 -3.91 -5.33
N ALA A 48 -5.18 -3.24 -4.52
CA ALA A 48 -5.34 -1.80 -4.59
C ALA A 48 -4.04 -1.04 -4.28
N LEU A 49 -3.21 -1.54 -3.37
CA LEU A 49 -1.91 -0.92 -3.07
C LEU A 49 -0.95 -0.96 -4.27
N TRP A 50 -0.96 -2.03 -5.07
CA TRP A 50 -0.21 -2.04 -6.32
C TRP A 50 -0.74 -1.00 -7.32
N GLN A 51 -2.06 -0.82 -7.40
CA GLN A 51 -2.66 0.22 -8.23
C GLN A 51 -2.35 1.63 -7.73
N CYS A 52 -2.18 1.82 -6.41
CA CYS A 52 -1.70 3.07 -5.82
C CYS A 52 -0.21 3.34 -6.09
N GLY A 53 0.54 2.38 -6.61
CA GLY A 53 1.94 2.55 -7.03
C GLY A 53 2.99 2.28 -5.95
N VAL A 54 2.65 1.57 -4.85
CA VAL A 54 3.69 1.20 -3.86
C VAL A 54 4.75 0.29 -4.51
N ASP A 55 6.00 0.41 -4.06
CA ASP A 55 7.13 -0.38 -4.56
C ASP A 55 7.19 -1.78 -3.95
N GLY A 56 6.48 -1.98 -2.84
CA GLY A 56 6.47 -3.25 -2.13
C GLY A 56 5.41 -3.33 -1.05
N GLN A 57 5.15 -4.55 -0.60
CA GLN A 57 4.19 -4.83 0.45
C GLN A 57 4.74 -5.84 1.44
N THR A 58 4.41 -5.67 2.71
CA THR A 58 4.71 -6.61 3.79
C THR A 58 3.47 -6.81 4.65
N GLY A 59 3.33 -7.99 5.25
CA GLY A 59 2.22 -8.27 6.16
C GLY A 59 1.73 -9.72 6.09
N PRO A 60 0.74 -10.08 6.93
CA PRO A 60 0.24 -11.45 7.02
C PRO A 60 -0.18 -12.05 5.67
N TRP A 61 -0.84 -11.25 4.82
CA TRP A 61 -1.30 -11.73 3.51
C TRP A 61 -0.15 -12.02 2.54
N VAL A 62 0.88 -11.16 2.55
CA VAL A 62 2.08 -11.35 1.71
C VAL A 62 2.84 -12.60 2.16
N SER A 63 3.06 -12.75 3.46
CA SER A 63 3.75 -13.92 4.03
C SER A 63 3.03 -15.24 3.78
N ALA A 64 1.69 -15.22 3.72
CA ALA A 64 0.89 -16.40 3.41
C ALA A 64 1.05 -16.88 1.95
N ARG A 65 1.47 -15.98 1.04
CA ARG A 65 1.67 -16.26 -0.39
C ARG A 65 3.11 -16.59 -0.78
N ALA A 66 4.07 -16.30 0.08
CA ALA A 66 5.49 -16.60 -0.14
C ALA A 66 5.86 -18.07 0.19
N ARG A 67 4.86 -18.91 0.43
CA ARG A 67 5.01 -20.34 0.79
C ARG A 67 4.67 -21.23 -0.38
#